data_AF-A0A660XPM3-F1
#
_entry.id   AF-A0A660XPM3-F1
#
_cell.length_a   1.000
_cell.length_b   1.000
_cell.length_c   1.000
_cell.angle_alpha   90.00
_cell.angle_beta   90.00
_cell.angle_gamma   90.00
#
_symmetry.space_group_name_H-M   'P 1'
#
loop_
_entity.id
_entity.type
_entity.pdbx_description
1 polymer ?
#
loop_
_entity_poly.entity_id
_entity_poly.type
_entity_poly.pdbx_seq_one_letter_code
_entity_poly.pdbx_strand_id
1 'polypeptide(L)' 'MKFWNFVLNCLIVGVIAFAAGLLVNFLFNVIVHGSAIVAWGATFRIAVVLGLVIPLADLLKIKSD' A
#
# COMPACT_ATOMS: atom_id res chain seq x y z
N MET A 1 -10.22 -8.75 18.54
CA MET A 1 -9.88 -7.31 18.46
C MET A 1 -11.07 -6.60 17.84
N LYS A 2 -11.50 -5.43 18.35
CA LYS A 2 -12.65 -4.70 17.78
C LYS A 2 -12.37 -4.49 16.29
N PHE A 3 -13.29 -4.92 15.41
CA PHE A 3 -13.19 -4.81 13.95
C PHE A 3 -12.67 -3.43 13.49
N TRP A 4 -13.05 -2.39 14.23
CA TRP A 4 -12.56 -1.03 14.06
C TRP A 4 -11.03 -0.86 14.09
N ASN A 5 -10.34 -1.52 15.03
CA ASN A 5 -8.88 -1.44 15.12
C ASN A 5 -8.20 -2.11 13.91
N PHE A 6 -8.81 -3.17 13.37
CA PHE A 6 -8.30 -3.85 12.18
C PHE A 6 -8.41 -2.95 10.95
N VAL A 7 -9.56 -2.30 10.76
CA VAL A 7 -9.79 -1.35 9.66
C VAL A 7 -8.84 -0.17 9.75
N LEU A 8 -8.66 0.42 10.95
CA LEU A 8 -7.71 1.51 11.15
C LEU A 8 -6.27 1.10 10.85
N ASN A 9 -5.85 -0.11 11.25
CA ASN A 9 -4.51 -0.59 10.95
C ASN A 9 -4.29 -0.77 9.45
N CYS A 10 -5.26 -1.37 8.75
CA CYS A 10 -5.21 -1.51 7.29
C CYS A 10 -5.12 -0.15 6.59
N LEU A 11 -5.88 0.83 7.07
CA LEU A 11 -5.92 2.17 6.48
C LEU A 11 -4.60 2.92 6.72
N ILE A 12 -4.03 2.85 7.92
CA ILE A 12 -2.72 3.45 8.24
C ILE A 12 -1.61 2.82 7.39
N VAL A 13 -1.55 1.48 7.33
CA VAL A 13 -0.55 0.77 6.52
C VAL A 13 -0.73 1.09 5.03
N GLY A 14 -1.96 1.16 4.54
CA GLY A 14 -2.27 1.54 3.16
C GLY A 14 -1.82 2.96 2.81
N VAL A 15 -2.05 3.93 3.70
CA VAL A 15 -1.60 5.32 3.51
C VAL A 15 -0.07 5.42 3.50
N ILE A 16 0.61 4.73 4.42
CA ILE A 16 2.08 4.71 4.47
C ILE A 16 2.65 4.04 3.21
N ALA A 17 2.10 2.90 2.79
CA ALA A 17 2.50 2.20 1.57
C ALA A 17 2.27 3.05 0.32
N PHE A 18 1.16 3.81 0.27
CA PHE A 18 0.88 4.75 -0.82
C PHE A 18 1.90 5.89 -0.86
N ALA A 19 2.18 6.52 0.28
CA ALA A 19 3.16 7.59 0.37
C ALA A 19 4.57 7.12 -0.02
N ALA A 20 4.98 5.94 0.46
CA ALA A 20 6.25 5.32 0.09
C ALA A 20 6.30 5.01 -1.42
N GLY A 21 5.23 4.45 -1.98
CA GLY A 21 5.14 4.17 -3.40
C GLY A 21 5.17 5.44 -4.26
N LEU A 22 4.53 6.53 -3.80
CA LEU A 22 4.58 7.82 -4.49
C LEU A 22 6.00 8.34 -4.53
N LEU A 23 6.69 8.28 -3.39
CA LEU A 23 8.07 8.75 -3.26
C LEU A 23 9.01 7.93 -4.15
N VAL A 24 8.95 6.59 -4.07
CA VAL A 24 9.78 5.70 -4.90
C VAL A 24 9.50 5.92 -6.38
N ASN A 25 8.23 5.98 -6.79
CA ASN A 25 7.89 6.18 -8.19
C ASN A 25 8.34 7.55 -8.70
N PHE A 26 8.17 8.60 -7.89
CA PHE A 26 8.59 9.95 -8.24
C PHE A 26 10.11 10.02 -8.40
N LEU A 27 10.87 9.54 -7.41
CA LEU A 27 12.33 9.52 -7.49
C LEU A 27 12.82 8.69 -8.68
N PHE A 28 12.23 7.51 -8.91
CA PHE A 28 12.58 6.67 -10.03
C PHE A 28 12.37 7.39 -11.38
N ASN A 29 11.23 8.04 -11.58
CA ASN A 29 10.97 8.75 -12.84
C ASN A 29 11.86 9.99 -13.02
N VAL A 30 12.17 10.71 -11.94
CA VAL A 30 13.09 11.84 -12.00
C VAL A 30 14.51 11.38 -12.34
N ILE A 31 15.00 10.31 -11.70
CA ILE A 31 16.36 9.81 -11.90
C ILE A 31 16.52 9.13 -13.26
N VAL A 32 15.56 8.28 -13.66
CA VAL A 32 15.69 7.43 -14.85
C VAL A 32 15.20 8.11 -16.12
N HIS A 33 14.06 8.82 -16.03
CA HIS A 33 13.40 9.40 -17.21
C HIS A 33 13.59 10.92 -17.30
N GLY A 34 14.26 11.55 -16.32
CA GLY A 34 14.43 13.00 -16.26
C GLY A 34 13.10 13.75 -16.14
N SER A 35 12.02 13.07 -15.74
CA SER A 35 10.66 13.60 -15.79
C SER A 35 9.95 13.42 -14.44
N ALA A 36 9.33 14.49 -13.95
CA ALA A 36 8.61 14.53 -12.68
C ALA A 36 7.19 13.94 -12.79
N ILE A 37 7.03 12.81 -13.49
CA ILE A 37 5.74 12.15 -13.70
C ILE A 37 5.54 11.10 -12.61
N VAL A 38 4.33 11.03 -12.04
CA VAL A 38 3.95 9.99 -11.09
C VAL A 38 2.97 9.02 -11.73
N ALA A 39 3.27 7.73 -11.67
CA ALA A 39 2.41 6.66 -12.16
C ALA A 39 1.38 6.28 -11.10
N TRP A 40 0.39 7.16 -10.90
CA TRP A 40 -0.66 7.04 -9.88
C TRP A 40 -1.32 5.66 -9.84
N GLY A 41 -1.57 5.05 -11.00
CA GLY A 41 -2.18 3.73 -11.10
C GLY A 41 -1.31 2.60 -10.52
N ALA A 42 0.01 2.67 -10.69
CA ALA A 42 0.93 1.69 -10.11
C ALA A 42 1.00 1.86 -8.59
N THR A 43 1.10 3.12 -8.13
CA THR A 43 1.18 3.45 -6.71
C THR A 43 -0.07 3.04 -5.94
N PHE A 44 -1.25 3.27 -6.52
CA PHE A 44 -2.53 2.88 -5.92
C PHE A 44 -2.65 1.36 -5.77
N ARG A 45 -2.24 0.60 -6.79
CA ARG A 45 -2.25 -0.88 -6.73
C ARG A 45 -1.36 -1.41 -5.61
N ILE A 46 -0.15 -0.86 -5.47
CA ILE A 46 0.80 -1.28 -4.42
C ILE A 46 0.24 -0.96 -3.03
N ALA A 47 -0.35 0.23 -2.85
CA ALA A 47 -0.95 0.62 -1.58
C ALA A 47 -2.12 -0.28 -1.18
N VAL A 48 -2.98 -0.66 -2.12
CA VAL A 48 -4.11 -1.57 -1.86
C VAL A 48 -3.62 -2.98 -1.54
N VAL A 49 -2.62 -3.48 -2.26
CA VAL A 49 -2.06 -4.81 -1.99
C VAL A 49 -1.42 -4.86 -0.60
N LEU A 50 -0.57 -3.89 -0.25
CA LEU A 50 0.13 -3.87 1.03
C LEU A 50 -0.79 -3.52 2.21
N GLY A 51 -1.70 -2.56 2.03
CA GLY A 51 -2.58 -2.06 3.09
C GLY A 51 -3.83 -2.89 3.33
N LEU A 52 -4.29 -3.66 2.33
CA LEU A 52 -5.56 -4.39 2.41
C LEU A 52 -5.38 -5.89 2.16
N VAL A 53 -4.70 -6.27 1.07
CA VAL A 53 -4.62 -7.69 0.65
C VAL A 53 -3.79 -8.52 1.62
N ILE A 54 -2.62 -8.03 2.05
CA ILE A 54 -1.76 -8.72 3.03
C ILE A 54 -2.47 -8.94 4.38
N PRO A 55 -2.99 -7.91 5.06
CA PRO A 55 -3.67 -8.13 6.34
C PRO A 55 -4.93 -8.98 6.22
N LEU A 56 -5.62 -8.95 5.07
CA LEU A 56 -6.76 -9.83 4.81
C LEU A 56 -6.32 -11.29 4.61
N ALA A 57 -5.21 -11.53 3.91
CA ALA A 57 -4.64 -12.86 3.70
C ALA A 57 -4.18 -13.50 5.01
N ASP A 58 -3.54 -12.73 5.91
CA ASP A 58 -3.17 -13.20 7.24
C ASP A 58 -4.41 -13.54 8.09
N LEU A 59 -5.47 -12.73 8.01
CA LEU A 59 -6.72 -12.99 8.74
C LEU A 59 -7.41 -14.27 8.25
N LEU A 60 -7.37 -14.54 6.93
CA LEU A 60 -7.89 -15.78 6.35
C LEU A 60 -7.05 -17.01 6.72
N LYS A 61 -5.72 -16.88 6.81
CA LYS A 61 -4.84 -17.95 7.30
C LYS A 61 -5.16 -18.32 8.76
N ILE A 62 -5.36 -17.33 9.63
CA ILE A 62 -5.68 -17.56 11.05
C ILE A 62 -7.03 -18.30 11.23
N LYS A 63 -7.97 -18.18 10.29
CA LYS A 63 -9.29 -18.83 10.37
C LYS A 63 -9.30 -20.27 9.86
N SER A 64 -8.21 -20.75 9.26
CA SER A 64 -8.13 -22.09 8.66
C SER A 64 -7.38 -23.12 9.52
N ASP A 65 -6.86 -22.72 10.69
CA ASP A 65 -6.40 -23.59 11.79
C ASP A 65 -7.47 -23.61 12.90
#